data_AF-A0A2D6FDH3-F1
#
_entry.id   AF-A0A2D6FDH3-F1
#
_cell.length_a   1.000
_cell.length_b   1.000
_cell.length_c   1.000
_cell.angle_alpha   90.00
_cell.angle_beta   90.00
_cell.angle_gamma   90.00
#
_symmetry.space_group_name_H-M   'P 1'
#
loop_
_entity.id
_entity.type
_entity.pdbx_description
1 polymer ?
#
loop_
_entity_poly.entity_id
_entity_poly.type
_entity_poly.pdbx_seq_one_letter_code
_entity_poly.pdbx_strand_id
1 'polypeptide(L)'
;MDVLPALPPGKCITTLLAEADRLGVDVRWKQQPESAEPSGTYTALPGKPGYVTLQAAEQQDTDPRVCRLLAHEMVHVIQHWQANFVAVLPLGWPVDKSRLPRERVSTHEAEAFTAQWQPRRVIKALNELEPQRGLATSPSITPIDRGHEESQTKETTRGNSPELD
;
A
#
# COMPACT_ATOMS: atom_id res chain seq x y z
N MET A 1 -12.39 29.35 -1.22
CA MET A 1 -12.02 27.93 -1.08
C MET A 1 -11.28 27.81 0.24
N ASP A 2 -11.85 27.11 1.22
CA ASP A 2 -11.19 26.94 2.52
C ASP A 2 -9.90 26.15 2.35
N VAL A 3 -8.77 26.81 2.63
CA VAL A 3 -7.46 26.17 2.64
C VAL A 3 -7.37 25.37 3.94
N LEU A 4 -7.81 24.11 3.89
CA LEU A 4 -7.60 23.20 5.01
C LEU A 4 -6.10 23.11 5.31
N PRO A 5 -5.68 23.14 6.59
CA PRO A 5 -4.27 23.07 6.94
C PRO A 5 -3.66 21.78 6.41
N ALA A 6 -2.41 21.84 5.95
CA ALA A 6 -1.68 20.68 5.44
C ALA A 6 -1.75 19.52 6.44
N LEU A 7 -2.06 18.32 5.95
CA LEU A 7 -2.09 17.12 6.78
C LEU A 7 -0.63 16.69 7.04
N PRO A 8 -0.19 16.52 8.30
CA PRO A 8 1.16 16.05 8.58
C PRO A 8 1.44 14.72 7.84
N PRO A 9 2.63 14.52 7.24
CA PRO A 9 2.91 13.35 6.41
C PRO A 9 2.59 12.01 7.08
N GLY A 10 2.99 11.81 8.34
CA GLY A 10 2.66 10.56 9.05
C GLY A 10 1.16 10.35 9.23
N LYS A 11 0.42 11.41 9.59
CA LYS A 11 -1.06 11.31 9.69
C LYS A 11 -1.70 11.03 8.32
N CYS A 12 -1.16 11.61 7.25
CA CYS A 12 -1.61 11.35 5.89
C CYS A 12 -1.42 9.88 5.51
N ILE A 13 -0.21 9.35 5.71
CA ILE A 13 0.14 7.97 5.39
C ILE A 13 -0.74 7.01 6.18
N THR A 14 -0.79 7.14 7.51
CA THR A 14 -1.61 6.25 8.36
C THR A 14 -3.10 6.30 7.98
N THR A 15 -3.63 7.48 7.64
CA THR A 15 -5.06 7.60 7.25
C THR A 15 -5.31 6.93 5.90
N LEU A 16 -4.44 7.14 4.91
CA LEU A 16 -4.59 6.52 3.58
C LEU A 16 -4.42 5.00 3.63
N LEU A 17 -3.50 4.49 4.46
CA LEU A 17 -3.34 3.06 4.69
C LEU A 17 -4.58 2.45 5.37
N ALA A 18 -5.17 3.15 6.35
CA ALA A 18 -6.39 2.69 7.00
C ALA A 18 -7.60 2.67 6.03
N GLU A 19 -7.71 3.67 5.14
CA GLU A 19 -8.74 3.65 4.09
C GLU A 19 -8.51 2.54 3.07
N ALA A 20 -7.26 2.26 2.71
CA ALA A 20 -6.92 1.14 1.83
C ALA A 20 -7.37 -0.20 2.44
N ASP A 21 -7.03 -0.43 3.70
CA ASP A 21 -7.42 -1.63 4.46
C ASP A 21 -8.95 -1.77 4.56
N ARG A 22 -9.64 -0.70 4.94
CA ARG A 22 -11.13 -0.65 5.00
C ARG A 22 -11.77 -1.02 3.67
N LEU A 23 -11.17 -0.61 2.56
CA LEU A 23 -11.65 -0.86 1.20
C LEU A 23 -11.15 -2.19 0.61
N GLY A 24 -10.33 -2.95 1.35
CA GLY A 24 -9.77 -4.22 0.88
C GLY A 24 -8.71 -4.06 -0.22
N VAL A 25 -8.05 -2.91 -0.29
CA VAL A 25 -6.88 -2.67 -1.15
C VAL A 25 -5.61 -3.05 -0.38
N ASP A 26 -4.91 -4.07 -0.86
CA ASP A 26 -3.67 -4.54 -0.26
C ASP A 26 -2.50 -3.58 -0.59
N VAL A 27 -1.79 -3.07 0.41
CA VAL A 27 -0.64 -2.16 0.21
C VAL A 27 0.65 -2.90 0.52
N ARG A 28 1.47 -3.09 -0.51
CA ARG A 28 2.72 -3.87 -0.45
C ARG A 28 3.93 -2.94 -0.57
N TRP A 29 4.92 -3.17 0.28
CA TRP A 29 6.21 -2.49 0.20
C TRP A 29 7.24 -3.36 -0.49
N LYS A 30 7.96 -2.79 -1.45
CA LYS A 30 9.15 -3.39 -2.07
C LYS A 30 10.36 -2.51 -1.77
N GLN A 31 11.45 -3.14 -1.37
CA GLN A 31 12.70 -2.42 -1.20
C GLN A 31 13.29 -2.02 -2.55
N GLN A 32 13.83 -0.80 -2.61
CA GLN A 32 14.64 -0.30 -3.71
C GLN A 32 15.90 0.38 -3.17
N PRO A 33 16.93 0.66 -4.00
CA PRO A 33 18.11 1.38 -3.54
C PRO A 33 17.76 2.76 -2.95
N GLU A 34 18.50 3.22 -1.93
CA GLU A 34 18.32 4.55 -1.32
C GLU A 34 18.41 5.71 -2.31
N SER A 35 19.17 5.52 -3.39
CA SER A 35 19.33 6.51 -4.46
C SER A 35 18.11 6.63 -5.39
N ALA A 36 17.16 5.69 -5.33
CA ALA A 36 15.97 5.72 -6.16
C ALA A 36 14.86 6.54 -5.50
N GLU A 37 14.19 7.39 -6.29
CA GLU A 37 13.01 8.11 -5.83
C GLU A 37 11.87 7.13 -5.51
N PRO A 38 11.10 7.37 -4.42
CA PRO A 38 9.94 6.55 -4.12
C PRO A 38 8.96 6.47 -5.30
N SER A 39 8.50 5.27 -5.61
CA SER A 39 7.56 5.03 -6.72
C SER A 39 6.42 4.13 -6.31
N GLY A 40 5.30 4.24 -7.01
CA GLY A 40 4.04 3.60 -6.65
C GLY A 40 3.35 3.07 -7.89
N THR A 41 2.56 2.01 -7.71
CA THR A 41 1.69 1.49 -8.76
C THR A 41 0.49 0.82 -8.14
N TYR A 42 -0.69 1.28 -8.51
CA TYR A 42 -1.94 0.58 -8.27
C TYR A 42 -2.24 -0.43 -9.37
N THR A 43 -2.76 -1.59 -8.98
CA THR A 43 -3.24 -2.63 -9.89
C THR A 43 -4.57 -3.16 -9.40
N ALA A 44 -5.65 -2.84 -10.12
CA ALA A 44 -6.95 -3.44 -9.90
C ALA A 44 -6.94 -4.93 -10.29
N LEU A 45 -7.71 -5.74 -9.58
CA LEU A 45 -7.98 -7.13 -9.96
C LEU A 45 -9.34 -7.22 -10.64
N PRO A 46 -9.59 -8.20 -11.52
CA PRO A 46 -10.90 -8.35 -12.16
C PRO A 46 -12.04 -8.42 -11.13
N GLY A 47 -12.88 -7.38 -11.13
CA GLY A 47 -14.02 -7.24 -10.21
C GLY A 47 -13.65 -7.06 -8.73
N LYS A 48 -12.40 -6.66 -8.39
CA LYS A 48 -11.93 -6.52 -7.01
C LYS A 48 -10.96 -5.33 -6.83
N PRO A 49 -10.84 -4.77 -5.61
CA PRO A 49 -9.98 -3.63 -5.34
C PRO A 49 -8.52 -3.79 -5.71
N GLY A 50 -7.95 -5.00 -5.63
CA GLY A 50 -6.56 -5.24 -6.03
C GLY A 50 -5.53 -4.75 -5.00
N TYR A 51 -4.41 -4.19 -5.47
CA TYR A 51 -3.29 -3.85 -4.60
C TYR A 51 -2.50 -2.62 -5.08
N VAL A 52 -1.89 -1.90 -4.13
CA VAL A 52 -0.89 -0.85 -4.36
C VAL A 52 0.48 -1.42 -4.03
N THR A 53 1.45 -1.26 -4.93
CA THR A 53 2.85 -1.53 -4.66
C THR A 53 3.58 -0.20 -4.47
N LEU A 54 4.20 0.00 -3.31
CA LEU A 54 5.09 1.10 -3.02
C LEU A 54 6.54 0.60 -3.03
N GLN A 55 7.41 1.32 -3.71
CA GLN A 55 8.84 1.05 -3.77
C GLN A 55 9.59 2.18 -3.07
N ALA A 56 10.32 1.85 -2.00
CA ALA A 56 11.10 2.80 -1.21
C ALA A 56 12.27 2.05 -0.54
N ALA A 57 13.30 2.79 -0.11
CA ALA A 57 14.47 2.18 0.54
C ALA A 57 14.09 1.42 1.83
N GLU A 58 13.17 2.02 2.57
CA GLU A 58 12.56 1.49 3.77
C GLU A 58 11.12 1.98 3.85
N GLN A 59 10.35 1.48 4.82
CA GLN A 59 9.03 2.00 5.09
C GLN A 59 9.16 3.42 5.70
N GLN A 60 8.90 4.43 4.88
CA GLN A 60 9.11 5.83 5.21
C GLN A 60 7.81 6.48 5.74
N ASP A 61 7.39 6.09 6.94
CA ASP A 61 6.11 6.48 7.54
C ASP A 61 5.93 7.98 7.82
N THR A 62 6.96 8.80 7.56
CA THR A 62 6.90 10.26 7.73
C THR A 62 7.38 11.04 6.50
N ASP A 63 7.70 10.37 5.39
CA ASP A 63 8.16 11.07 4.18
C ASP A 63 6.95 11.69 3.43
N PRO A 64 6.93 13.03 3.21
CA PRO A 64 5.87 13.69 2.43
C PRO A 64 5.74 13.18 0.98
N ARG A 65 6.79 12.61 0.39
CA ARG A 65 6.73 11.94 -0.91
C ARG A 65 5.84 10.70 -0.85
N VAL A 66 5.93 9.90 0.21
CA VAL A 66 5.08 8.71 0.40
C VAL A 66 3.61 9.11 0.56
N CYS A 67 3.31 10.16 1.34
CA CYS A 67 1.93 10.68 1.45
C CYS A 67 1.37 11.08 0.07
N ARG A 68 2.16 11.82 -0.74
CA ARG A 68 1.74 12.21 -2.09
C ARG A 68 1.54 10.99 -2.99
N LEU A 69 2.49 10.06 -2.98
CA LEU A 69 2.43 8.86 -3.78
C LEU A 69 1.21 7.99 -3.42
N LEU A 70 0.98 7.72 -2.13
CA LEU A 70 -0.23 7.03 -1.68
C LEU A 70 -1.50 7.79 -2.11
N ALA A 71 -1.53 9.10 -1.95
CA ALA A 71 -2.68 9.89 -2.38
C ALA A 71 -2.92 9.77 -3.89
N HIS A 72 -1.86 9.73 -4.71
CA HIS A 72 -1.92 9.48 -6.15
C HIS A 72 -2.55 8.12 -6.45
N GLU A 73 -1.99 7.04 -5.90
CA GLU A 73 -2.48 5.68 -6.14
C GLU A 73 -3.93 5.50 -5.66
N MET A 74 -4.31 6.14 -4.56
CA MET A 74 -5.70 6.11 -4.07
C MET A 74 -6.67 6.85 -4.99
N VAL A 75 -6.23 7.81 -5.81
CA VAL A 75 -7.09 8.36 -6.87
C VAL A 75 -7.42 7.30 -7.89
N HIS A 76 -6.46 6.47 -8.30
CA HIS A 76 -6.72 5.37 -9.22
C HIS A 76 -7.67 4.33 -8.63
N VAL A 77 -7.55 4.04 -7.32
CA VAL A 77 -8.52 3.22 -6.60
C VAL A 77 -9.93 3.79 -6.76
N ILE A 78 -10.13 5.09 -6.49
CA ILE A 78 -11.45 5.74 -6.62
C ILE A 78 -11.96 5.65 -8.07
N GLN A 79 -11.09 5.92 -9.05
CA GLN A 79 -11.43 5.88 -10.49
C GLN A 79 -11.88 4.48 -10.94
N HIS A 80 -11.24 3.42 -10.43
CA HIS A 80 -11.66 2.05 -10.68
C HIS A 80 -12.92 1.67 -9.88
N TRP A 81 -13.08 2.19 -8.66
CA TRP A 81 -14.23 1.91 -7.80
C TRP A 81 -15.56 2.28 -8.48
N GLN A 82 -15.59 3.44 -9.16
CA GLN A 82 -16.78 3.93 -9.87
C GLN A 82 -17.25 2.99 -10.99
N ALA A 83 -16.36 2.18 -11.52
CA ALA A 83 -16.64 1.21 -12.57
C ALA A 83 -16.61 -0.24 -12.09
N ASN A 84 -16.77 -0.50 -10.78
CA ASN A 84 -16.68 -1.85 -10.22
C ASN A 84 -15.40 -2.60 -10.65
N PHE A 85 -14.28 -1.88 -10.75
CA PHE A 85 -12.95 -2.41 -11.15
C PHE A 85 -12.84 -2.99 -12.56
N VAL A 86 -13.79 -2.75 -13.46
CA VAL A 86 -13.69 -3.22 -14.86
C VAL A 86 -13.13 -2.16 -15.82
N ALA A 87 -13.07 -0.90 -15.40
CA ALA A 87 -12.54 0.21 -16.19
C ALA A 87 -11.99 1.32 -15.29
N VAL A 88 -11.29 2.27 -15.89
CA VAL A 88 -10.86 3.52 -15.25
C VAL A 88 -11.78 4.63 -15.74
N LEU A 89 -12.53 5.27 -14.84
CA LEU A 89 -13.35 6.42 -15.16
C LEU A 89 -12.73 7.70 -14.60
N PRO A 90 -12.71 8.82 -15.36
CA PRO A 90 -12.29 10.10 -14.82
C PRO A 90 -13.26 10.58 -13.74
N LEU A 91 -12.73 11.22 -12.71
CA LEU A 91 -13.52 11.77 -11.59
C LEU A 91 -14.15 13.13 -11.92
N GLY A 92 -13.75 13.76 -13.03
CA GLY A 92 -14.11 15.13 -13.36
C GLY A 92 -13.42 16.15 -12.44
N TRP A 93 -12.30 15.76 -11.83
CA TRP A 93 -11.58 16.63 -10.90
C TRP A 93 -10.77 17.67 -11.66
N PRO A 94 -10.63 18.91 -11.14
CA PRO A 94 -9.80 19.92 -11.79
C PRO A 94 -8.36 19.43 -11.97
N VAL A 95 -7.77 19.75 -13.12
CA VAL A 95 -6.40 19.39 -13.48
C VAL A 95 -5.52 20.63 -13.48
N ASP A 96 -4.46 20.63 -12.69
CA ASP A 96 -3.42 21.66 -12.69
C ASP A 96 -2.28 21.24 -13.64
N LYS A 97 -2.28 21.83 -14.84
CA LYS A 97 -1.28 21.55 -15.87
C LYS A 97 0.15 21.83 -15.43
N SER A 98 0.37 22.70 -14.44
CA SER A 98 1.71 23.00 -13.93
C SER A 98 2.32 21.86 -13.10
N ARG A 99 1.50 20.89 -12.67
CA ARG A 99 1.89 19.76 -11.83
C ARG A 99 2.00 18.44 -12.58
N LEU A 100 1.72 18.47 -13.89
CA LEU A 100 1.83 17.30 -14.75
C LEU A 100 3.29 17.10 -15.16
N PRO A 101 3.71 15.85 -15.40
CA PRO A 101 4.97 15.60 -16.11
C PRO A 101 4.93 16.27 -17.49
N ARG A 102 6.10 16.49 -18.09
CA ARG A 102 6.22 17.13 -19.42
C ARG A 102 5.61 16.30 -20.54
N GLU A 103 5.43 15.00 -20.31
CA GLU A 103 4.85 14.06 -21.24
C GLU A 103 3.32 14.14 -21.24
N ARG A 104 2.72 13.75 -22.36
CA ARG A 104 1.25 13.74 -22.49
C ARG A 104 0.68 12.58 -21.69
N VAL A 105 0.04 12.89 -20.57
CA VAL A 105 -0.69 11.93 -19.74
C VAL A 105 -2.17 11.85 -20.12
N SER A 106 -2.81 10.73 -19.79
CA SER A 106 -4.25 10.57 -19.92
C SER A 106 -5.02 11.47 -18.93
N THR A 107 -6.33 11.64 -19.13
CA THR A 107 -7.15 12.46 -18.22
C THR A 107 -7.15 11.92 -16.78
N HIS A 108 -7.30 10.60 -16.59
CA HIS A 108 -7.32 10.00 -15.26
C HIS A 108 -5.98 10.15 -14.52
N GLU A 109 -4.88 10.04 -15.25
CA GLU A 109 -3.53 10.24 -14.71
C GLU A 109 -3.31 11.71 -14.32
N ALA A 110 -3.79 12.65 -15.15
CA ALA A 110 -3.69 14.07 -14.87
C ALA A 110 -4.47 14.49 -13.60
N GLU A 111 -5.63 13.86 -13.36
CA GLU A 111 -6.38 14.04 -12.12
C GLU A 111 -5.59 13.56 -10.90
N ALA A 112 -4.98 12.37 -10.97
CA ALA A 112 -4.15 11.81 -9.90
C ALA A 112 -2.93 12.70 -9.59
N PHE A 113 -2.20 13.16 -10.61
CA PHE A 113 -1.08 14.10 -10.46
C PHE A 113 -1.47 15.43 -9.80
N THR A 114 -2.70 15.90 -10.02
CA THR A 114 -3.19 17.13 -9.39
C THR A 114 -3.61 16.86 -7.94
N ALA A 115 -4.38 15.80 -7.73
CA ALA A 115 -5.03 15.49 -6.46
C ALA A 115 -4.08 14.94 -5.39
N GLN A 116 -2.93 14.36 -5.76
CA GLN A 116 -1.90 13.92 -4.80
C GLN A 116 -1.43 15.04 -3.85
N TRP A 117 -1.59 16.30 -4.26
CA TRP A 117 -1.25 17.48 -3.45
C TRP A 117 -2.38 17.94 -2.53
N GLN A 118 -3.52 17.28 -2.59
CA GLN A 118 -4.72 17.54 -1.80
C GLN A 118 -5.15 16.26 -1.08
N PRO A 119 -4.31 15.64 -0.24
CA PRO A 119 -4.59 14.33 0.36
C PRO A 119 -5.90 14.32 1.16
N ARG A 120 -6.30 15.44 1.77
CA ARG A 120 -7.60 15.56 2.46
C ARG A 120 -8.80 15.39 1.52
N ARG A 121 -8.70 15.86 0.28
CA ARG A 121 -9.74 15.67 -0.74
C ARG A 121 -9.84 14.19 -1.12
N VAL A 122 -8.69 13.54 -1.31
CA VAL A 122 -8.61 12.11 -1.61
C VAL A 122 -9.22 11.30 -0.46
N ILE A 123 -8.80 11.54 0.78
CA ILE A 123 -9.35 10.88 1.98
C ILE A 123 -10.87 11.10 2.07
N LYS A 124 -11.36 12.32 1.86
CA LYS A 124 -12.80 12.59 1.87
C LYS A 124 -13.53 11.74 0.82
N ALA A 125 -13.00 11.64 -0.40
CA ALA A 125 -13.60 10.83 -1.45
C ALA A 125 -13.55 9.33 -1.14
N LEU A 126 -12.46 8.83 -0.53
CA LEU A 126 -12.37 7.45 -0.06
C LEU A 126 -13.45 7.15 0.99
N ASN A 127 -13.68 8.06 1.94
CA ASN A 127 -14.69 7.90 2.99
C ASN A 127 -16.13 7.79 2.45
N GLU A 128 -16.38 8.26 1.21
CA GLU A 128 -17.68 8.16 0.54
C GLU A 128 -17.85 6.80 -0.18
N LEU A 129 -16.80 5.97 -0.25
CA LEU A 129 -16.85 4.63 -0.85
C LEU A 129 -17.26 3.58 0.18
N GLU A 130 -18.27 2.79 -0.18
CA GLU A 130 -18.73 1.63 0.59
C GLU A 130 -17.87 0.39 0.27
N PRO A 131 -17.37 -0.36 1.27
CA PRO A 131 -16.67 -1.62 1.02
C PRO A 131 -17.53 -2.61 0.22
N GLN A 132 -16.92 -3.34 -0.72
CA GLN A 132 -17.65 -4.34 -1.49
C GLN A 132 -18.10 -5.49 -0.57
N ARG A 133 -19.41 -5.71 -0.47
CA ARG A 133 -20.00 -6.81 0.30
C ARG A 133 -19.50 -8.15 -0.23
N GLY A 134 -18.89 -8.96 0.65
CA GLY A 134 -18.49 -10.35 0.33
C GLY A 134 -16.99 -10.60 0.15
N LEU A 135 -16.13 -9.58 0.24
CA LEU A 135 -14.69 -9.77 0.39
C LEU A 135 -14.38 -9.89 1.89
N ALA A 136 -14.28 -11.11 2.40
CA ALA A 136 -13.78 -11.36 3.74
C ALA A 136 -12.37 -10.75 3.86
N THR A 137 -12.18 -9.83 4.79
CA THR A 137 -10.87 -9.33 5.21
C THR A 137 -10.05 -10.52 5.70
N SER A 138 -9.00 -10.90 4.97
CA SER A 138 -8.01 -11.84 5.50
C SER A 138 -7.39 -11.21 6.75
N PRO A 139 -7.37 -11.90 7.89
CA PRO A 139 -6.75 -11.36 9.09
C PRO A 139 -5.24 -11.18 8.85
N SER A 140 -4.75 -10.00 9.24
CA SER A 140 -3.34 -9.62 9.29
C SER A 140 -2.52 -10.71 10.00
N ILE A 141 -1.41 -11.10 9.38
CA ILE A 141 -0.45 -12.09 9.89
C ILE A 141 0.16 -11.54 11.19
N THR A 142 -0.14 -12.15 12.33
CA THR A 142 0.63 -12.00 13.57
C THR A 142 2.05 -12.55 13.39
N PRO A 143 3.07 -11.93 14.02
CA PRO A 143 4.45 -12.39 13.89
C PRO A 143 4.63 -13.77 14.53
N ILE A 144 5.43 -14.60 13.85
CA ILE A 144 5.81 -15.96 14.27
C ILE A 144 6.66 -15.86 15.53
N ASP A 145 6.16 -16.47 16.61
CA ASP A 145 6.90 -16.77 17.82
C ASP A 145 7.98 -17.83 17.52
N ARG A 146 9.26 -17.43 17.54
CA ARG A 146 10.41 -18.34 17.49
C ARG A 146 10.88 -18.62 18.92
N GLY A 147 10.31 -19.65 19.55
CA GLY A 147 11.03 -20.48 20.53
C GLY A 147 11.85 -21.52 19.75
N HIS A 148 13.17 -21.44 19.68
CA HIS A 148 14.16 -21.97 20.63
C HIS A 148 14.00 -23.47 20.95
N GLU A 149 15.00 -24.24 20.45
CA GLU A 149 15.59 -25.48 21.00
C GLU A 149 14.69 -26.74 21.08
N GLU A 150 15.11 -27.97 20.76
CA GLU A 150 16.42 -28.60 20.87
C GLU A 150 16.67 -29.61 19.72
N SER A 151 17.91 -29.64 19.23
CA SER A 151 18.46 -30.76 18.47
C SER A 151 19.05 -31.78 19.42
N GLN A 152 18.55 -33.01 19.43
CA GLN A 152 19.34 -34.17 19.89
C GLN A 152 19.16 -35.34 18.91
N THR A 153 20.14 -35.49 18.03
CA THR A 153 20.46 -36.74 17.35
C THR A 153 21.88 -37.13 17.76
N LYS A 154 22.01 -38.25 18.48
CA LYS A 154 23.23 -39.08 18.56
C LYS A 154 22.82 -40.42 19.16
N GLU A 155 22.66 -41.45 18.35
CA GLU A 155 23.70 -42.35 17.83
C GLU A 155 23.77 -43.63 18.70
N THR A 156 23.12 -44.67 18.19
CA THR A 156 23.24 -46.06 18.63
C THR A 156 24.57 -46.62 18.12
N THR A 157 25.40 -47.22 18.97
CA THR A 157 26.21 -48.42 18.61
C THR A 157 26.63 -49.20 19.87
N ARG A 158 26.41 -50.52 19.80
CA ARG A 158 26.81 -51.60 20.71
C ARG A 158 28.33 -51.76 20.83
N GLY A 159 28.84 -52.32 21.94
CA GLY A 159 30.09 -53.10 21.88
C GLY A 159 30.83 -53.34 23.20
N ASN A 160 30.49 -54.46 23.85
CA ASN A 160 31.37 -55.43 24.54
C ASN A 160 32.52 -55.05 25.50
N SER A 161 32.40 -55.66 26.68
CA SER A 161 33.41 -56.47 27.41
C SER A 161 34.16 -55.88 28.62
N PRO A 162 34.50 -56.73 29.61
CA PRO A 162 34.67 -56.35 31.01
C PRO A 162 36.11 -56.51 31.56
N GLU A 163 36.26 -56.04 32.81
CA GLU A 163 37.24 -56.42 33.86
C GLU A 163 38.75 -56.18 33.66
N LEU A 164 39.31 -55.42 34.61
CA LEU A 164 40.55 -55.70 35.33
C LEU A 164 40.58 -54.84 36.61
N ASP A 165 40.18 -55.43 37.74
CA ASP A 165 40.96 -55.55 39.00
C ASP A 165 40.16 -56.32 40.07
#